data_AF-A0A350XIK9-F1
#
_entry.id   AF-A0A350XIK9-F1
#
_cell.length_a   1.000
_cell.length_b   1.000
_cell.length_c   1.000
_cell.angle_alpha   90.00
_cell.angle_beta   90.00
_cell.angle_gamma   90.00
#
_symmetry.space_group_name_H-M   'P 1'
#
loop_
_entity.id
_entity.type
_entity.pdbx_description
1 polymer ?
#
loop_
_entity_poly.entity_id
_entity_poly.type
_entity_poly.pdbx_seq_one_letter_code
_entity_poly.pdbx_strand_id
1 'polypeptide(L)'
;MFVGWRDEVQVYGSLIHIDIKGNRIWIQRDGTQEGIAQQLVDAGVPKSDIVLGYRSPFVRQFTGFAVGVEQPSNSNRKQLEGVNTN
;
A
#
# COMPACT_ATOMS: atom_id res chain seq x y z
N MET A 1 -13.15 11.25 6.08
CA MET A 1 -13.19 12.61 5.50
C MET A 1 -13.66 13.55 6.59
N PHE A 2 -13.10 14.75 6.69
CA PHE A 2 -13.63 15.81 7.54
C PHE A 2 -13.93 17.03 6.67
N VAL A 3 -15.06 17.66 6.94
CA VAL A 3 -15.55 18.85 6.25
C VAL A 3 -16.15 19.74 7.33
N GLY A 4 -15.75 21.01 7.34
CA GLY A 4 -16.24 21.96 8.32
C GLY A 4 -15.64 23.35 8.10
N TRP A 5 -15.73 24.15 9.15
CA TRP A 5 -15.23 25.52 9.18
C TRP A 5 -14.30 25.69 10.38
N ARG A 6 -13.23 26.46 10.17
CA ARG A 6 -12.43 27.03 11.25
C ARG A 6 -12.43 28.53 11.03
N ASP A 7 -13.09 29.25 11.94
CA ASP A 7 -13.40 30.66 11.76
C ASP A 7 -14.09 30.89 10.40
N GLU A 8 -13.59 31.82 9.59
CA GLU A 8 -14.12 32.13 8.26
C GLU A 8 -13.51 31.26 7.14
N VAL A 9 -12.73 30.24 7.49
CA VAL A 9 -12.05 29.37 6.51
C VAL A 9 -12.71 28.00 6.44
N GLN A 10 -13.13 27.62 5.23
CA GLN A 10 -13.59 26.27 4.96
C GLN A 10 -12.41 25.28 5.06
N VAL A 11 -12.60 24.21 5.84
CA VAL A 11 -11.61 23.15 5.99
C VAL A 11 -12.19 21.85 5.46
N TYR A 12 -11.46 21.20 4.56
CA TYR A 12 -11.79 19.89 4.04
C TYR A 12 -10.54 19.02 3.92
N GLY A 13 -10.69 17.72 4.18
CA GLY A 13 -9.59 16.79 4.05
C GLY A 13 -9.97 15.35 4.31
N SER A 14 -9.04 14.45 4.01
CA SER A 14 -9.11 13.09 4.51
C SER A 14 -8.04 12.90 5.57
N LEU A 15 -8.41 12.36 6.73
CA LEU A 15 -7.45 11.94 7.76
C LEU A 15 -6.87 10.58 7.38
N ILE A 16 -7.72 9.67 6.92
CA ILE A 16 -7.41 8.28 6.61
C ILE A 16 -8.05 7.94 5.27
N HIS A 17 -7.29 7.37 4.35
CA HIS A 17 -7.80 6.87 3.08
C HIS A 17 -7.17 5.51 2.79
N ILE A 18 -8.01 4.48 2.66
CA ILE A 18 -7.61 3.10 2.44
C ILE A 18 -8.39 2.54 1.24
N ASP A 19 -7.68 1.90 0.31
CA ASP A 19 -8.29 1.07 -0.73
C ASP A 19 -8.10 -0.41 -0.39
N ILE A 20 -9.02 -1.27 -0.84
CA ILE A 20 -8.77 -2.71 -0.94
C ILE A 20 -8.61 -3.02 -2.42
N LYS A 21 -7.43 -3.50 -2.83
CA LYS A 21 -7.12 -3.86 -4.21
C LYS A 21 -6.62 -5.30 -4.26
N GLY A 22 -7.37 -6.17 -4.92
CA GLY A 22 -7.19 -7.61 -4.80
C GLY A 22 -7.38 -8.04 -3.34
N ASN A 23 -6.42 -8.78 -2.79
CA ASN A 23 -6.41 -9.20 -1.39
C ASN A 23 -5.45 -8.36 -0.51
N ARG A 24 -5.22 -7.09 -0.88
CA ARG A 24 -4.30 -6.20 -0.18
C ARG A 24 -4.98 -4.91 0.26
N ILE A 25 -4.57 -4.44 1.43
CA ILE A 25 -4.97 -3.16 2.04
C ILE A 25 -3.97 -2.09 1.61
N TRP A 26 -4.43 -1.07 0.91
CA TRP A 26 -3.60 0.04 0.42
C TRP A 26 -3.89 1.30 1.21
N ILE A 27 -2.94 1.73 2.04
CA ILE A 27 -3.05 2.97 2.80
C ILE A 27 -2.61 4.13 1.89
N GLN A 28 -3.57 4.89 1.36
CA GLN A 28 -3.33 6.04 0.48
C GLN A 28 -3.07 7.33 1.25
N ARG A 29 -3.58 7.41 2.48
CA ARG A 29 -3.30 8.51 3.41
C ARG A 29 -3.44 8.02 4.84
N ASP A 30 -2.51 8.45 5.67
CA ASP A 30 -2.52 8.24 7.10
C ASP A 30 -2.10 9.54 7.82
N GLY A 31 -3.04 10.14 8.54
CA GLY A 31 -2.83 11.34 9.36
C GLY A 31 -2.76 11.03 10.85
N THR A 32 -2.63 9.76 11.25
CA THR A 32 -2.50 9.36 12.65
C THR A 32 -1.03 9.37 13.09
N GLN A 33 -0.77 9.58 14.38
CA GLN A 33 0.58 9.57 14.92
C GLN A 33 1.17 8.15 15.04
N GLU A 34 0.35 7.20 15.47
CA GLU A 34 0.75 5.79 15.65
C GLU A 34 0.89 5.04 14.32
N GLY A 35 0.14 5.46 13.30
CA GLY A 35 0.12 4.84 11.98
C GLY A 35 -0.81 3.63 11.91
N ILE A 36 -1.81 3.68 11.03
CA ILE A 36 -2.76 2.60 10.79
C ILE A 36 -2.07 1.32 10.35
N ALA A 37 -0.96 1.44 9.63
CA ALA A 37 -0.19 0.28 9.18
C ALA A 37 0.23 -0.61 10.36
N GLN A 38 0.63 -0.02 11.49
CA GLN A 38 1.03 -0.78 12.67
C GLN A 38 -0.19 -1.34 13.41
N GLN A 39 -1.27 -0.56 13.54
CA GLN A 39 -2.51 -1.04 14.15
C GLN A 39 -3.11 -2.25 13.42
N LEU A 40 -3.01 -2.28 12.08
CA LEU A 40 -3.42 -3.45 11.29
C LEU A 40 -2.54 -4.67 11.57
N VAL A 41 -1.23 -4.48 11.73
CA VAL A 41 -0.31 -5.56 12.11
C VAL A 41 -0.65 -6.10 13.49
N ASP A 42 -0.92 -5.21 14.46
CA ASP A 42 -1.28 -5.59 15.82
C ASP A 42 -2.64 -6.30 15.87
N ALA A 43 -3.54 -5.97 14.94
CA ALA A 43 -4.81 -6.68 14.73
C ALA A 43 -4.66 -8.02 13.98
N GLY A 44 -3.44 -8.43 13.61
CA GLY A 44 -3.14 -9.72 13.00
C GLY A 44 -3.04 -9.72 11.48
N VAL A 45 -3.07 -8.56 10.81
CA VAL A 45 -2.89 -8.48 9.35
C VAL A 45 -1.40 -8.62 9.00
N PRO A 46 -1.03 -9.56 8.12
CA PRO A 46 0.36 -9.70 7.67
C PRO A 46 0.87 -8.42 6.97
N LYS A 47 2.12 -8.03 7.23
CA LYS A 47 2.77 -6.89 6.54
C LYS A 47 2.81 -7.05 5.01
N SER A 48 2.79 -8.29 4.52
CA SER A 48 2.72 -8.63 3.08
C SER A 48 1.39 -8.29 2.41
N ASP A 49 0.35 -8.04 3.20
CA ASP A 49 -0.99 -7.72 2.72
C ASP A 49 -1.28 -6.22 2.84
N ILE A 50 -0.38 -5.45 3.45
CA ILE A 50 -0.50 -4.01 3.63
C ILE A 50 0.47 -3.30 2.68
N VAL A 51 -0.04 -2.38 1.88
CA VAL A 51 0.75 -1.53 0.97
C VAL A 51 0.68 -0.08 1.45
N LEU A 52 1.84 0.54 1.65
CA LEU A 52 1.93 1.98 1.95
C LEU A 52 1.81 2.79 0.64
N GLY A 53 0.57 2.99 0.18
CA GLY A 53 0.21 3.65 -1.07
C GLY A 53 0.75 5.08 -1.19
N TYR A 54 0.79 5.82 -0.07
CA TYR A 54 1.34 7.19 -0.01
C TYR A 54 2.87 7.26 -0.19
N ARG A 55 3.59 6.13 -0.13
CA ARG A 55 5.02 6.07 -0.49
C ARG A 55 5.18 5.80 -1.98
N SER A 56 6.18 6.42 -2.60
CA SER A 56 6.48 6.19 -4.02
C SER A 56 6.79 4.70 -4.26
N PRO A 57 6.45 4.15 -5.46
CA PRO A 57 6.66 2.73 -5.74
C PRO A 57 8.08 2.24 -5.46
N PHE A 58 9.10 3.04 -5.79
CA PHE A 58 10.50 2.70 -5.56
C PHE A 58 10.88 2.59 -4.07
N VAL A 59 10.27 3.40 -3.20
CA VAL A 59 10.60 3.40 -1.76
C VAL A 59 9.96 2.23 -1.03
N ARG A 60 8.84 1.69 -1.53
CA ARG A 60 8.07 0.63 -0.85
C ARG A 60 8.89 -0.64 -0.58
N GLN A 61 9.89 -0.94 -1.40
CA GLN A 61 10.76 -2.09 -1.18
C GLN A 61 11.61 -1.99 0.11
N PHE A 62 11.80 -0.77 0.63
CA PHE A 62 12.60 -0.51 1.82
C PHE A 62 11.75 -0.34 3.10
N THR A 63 10.41 -0.45 3.01
CA THR A 63 9.52 -0.18 4.15
C THR A 63 9.20 -1.43 4.98
N GLY A 64 9.52 -2.62 4.49
CA GLY A 64 9.12 -3.89 5.12
C GLY A 64 7.64 -4.22 4.99
N PHE A 65 6.90 -3.47 4.18
CA PHE A 65 5.52 -3.72 3.77
C PHE A 65 5.46 -4.16 2.31
N ALA A 66 4.27 -4.50 1.81
CA ALA A 66 4.12 -4.92 0.42
C ALA A 66 4.39 -3.78 -0.58
N VAL A 67 4.97 -4.13 -1.73
CA VAL A 67 5.37 -3.19 -2.79
C VAL A 67 4.22 -2.76 -3.71
N GLY A 68 3.10 -3.49 -3.69
CA GLY A 68 1.92 -3.19 -4.49
C GLY A 68 2.00 -3.57 -5.98
N VAL A 69 3.09 -4.21 -6.40
CA VAL A 69 3.14 -4.87 -7.71
C VAL A 69 2.36 -6.19 -7.57
N GLU A 70 1.41 -6.45 -8.47
CA GLU A 70 0.93 -7.82 -8.68
C GLU A 70 2.15 -8.62 -9.11
N GLN A 71 2.66 -9.49 -8.22
CA GLN A 71 3.70 -10.40 -8.66
C GLN A 71 3.05 -11.30 -9.71
N PRO A 72 3.54 -11.33 -10.97
CA PRO A 72 3.08 -12.34 -11.89
C PRO A 72 3.34 -13.68 -11.22
N SER A 73 2.29 -14.49 -11.09
CA SER A 73 2.38 -15.82 -10.51
C SER A 73 3.61 -16.54 -11.06
N ASN A 74 4.40 -17.16 -10.17
CA ASN A 74 5.70 -17.78 -10.50
C ASN A 74 5.60 -18.98 -11.48
N SER A 75 4.45 -19.24 -12.13
CA SER A 75 4.27 -20.30 -13.11
C SER A 75 4.95 -20.02 -14.46
N ASN A 76 5.23 -18.77 -14.81
CA ASN A 76 5.76 -18.42 -16.15
C ASN A 76 7.29 -18.23 -16.25
N ARG A 77 8.07 -18.37 -15.16
CA ARG A 77 9.54 -18.19 -15.22
C ARG A 77 10.30 -19.37 -15.86
N LYS A 78 9.69 -20.54 -16.07
CA LYS A 78 10.38 -21.71 -16.63
C LYS A 78 10.43 -21.77 -18.17
N GLN A 79 9.85 -20.82 -18.91
CA GLN A 79 9.73 -20.94 -20.38
C GLN A 79 10.83 -20.21 -21.17
N LEU A 80 11.69 -19.39 -20.57
CA LEU A 80 12.62 -18.53 -21.32
C LEU A 80 14.11 -18.91 -21.26
N GLU A 81 14.49 -20.03 -20.65
CA GLU A 81 15.90 -20.51 -20.66
C GLU A 81 16.25 -21.44 -21.84
N GLY A 82 15.42 -21.49 -22.89
CA GLY A 82 15.54 -22.48 -23.96
C GLY A 82 15.95 -21.98 -25.35
N VAL A 83 16.24 -20.69 -25.58
CA VAL A 83 16.52 -20.18 -26.93
C VAL A 83 17.86 -19.45 -27.01
N ASN A 84 18.92 -20.25 -27.09
CA ASN A 84 20.24 -19.99 -27.70
C ASN A 84 20.94 -21.36 -27.68
N THR A 85 21.36 -21.99 -28.78
CA THR A 85 22.05 -21.51 -29.99
C THR A 85 21.89 -22.51 -31.13
N ASN A 86 21.76 -22.03 -32.37
CA ASN A 86 22.48 -22.50 -33.57
C ASN A 86 22.35 -21.48 -34.69
#